data_AF-D4AW30-F1
#
_entry.id   AF-D4AW30-F1
#
_cell.length_a   1.000
_cell.length_b   1.000
_cell.length_c   1.000
_cell.angle_alpha   90.00
_cell.angle_beta   90.00
_cell.angle_gamma   90.00
#
_symmetry.space_group_name_H-M   'P 1'
#
loop_
_entity.id
_entity.type
_entity.pdbx_description
1 polymer ?
#
loop_
_entity_poly.entity_id
_entity_poly.type
_entity_poly.pdbx_seq_one_letter_code
_entity_poly.pdbx_strand_id
1 'polypeptide(L)'
;MSELLAIGGFALPEVDTNPLSPTKLEEVKMLYRIYAQGMDRLLECNWYDTHGLTQLLGSPRLLSLYSSLLDGFTDPNINDAPVIARMESFESNVIWESLCLCRAARAQEPTNGTDTSDSTDPQLIYAVKRLSLLEALLTGTVLENNPLSRHNYPEDDPAVTTSGLNTQIKNRQLGFWESMGDYLSIPDNEPGASDKRDKALFAARAFLDMIESRDVVYSIAVVRNISKFQPRKFKLPVASDEKDPAAKLYVACRFLEDEVRGKATNQVTRRISQLTVRYWDEPYNV
;
A
#
# COMPACT_ATOMS: atom_id res chain seq x y z
N MET A 1 7.78 -8.66 -5.04
CA MET A 1 7.38 -7.27 -5.37
C MET A 1 7.87 -6.81 -6.73
N SER A 2 9.16 -6.96 -7.05
CA SER A 2 9.71 -6.61 -8.38
C SER A 2 8.96 -7.27 -9.54
N GLU A 3 8.53 -8.52 -9.37
CA GLU A 3 7.69 -9.25 -10.33
C GLU A 3 6.30 -8.61 -10.49
N LEU A 4 5.63 -8.24 -9.38
CA LEU A 4 4.34 -7.56 -9.41
C LEU A 4 4.41 -6.21 -10.13
N LEU A 5 5.50 -5.48 -9.94
CA LEU A 5 5.77 -4.20 -10.60
C LEU A 5 6.17 -4.34 -12.07
N ALA A 6 6.66 -5.50 -12.48
CA ALA A 6 7.02 -5.84 -13.84
C ALA A 6 5.84 -6.36 -14.68
N ILE A 7 4.64 -6.52 -14.09
CA ILE A 7 3.45 -6.97 -14.82
C ILE A 7 3.11 -5.98 -15.94
N GLY A 8 3.07 -6.48 -17.18
CA GLY A 8 2.98 -5.71 -18.42
C GLY A 8 4.30 -5.61 -19.20
N GLY A 9 5.43 -6.07 -18.63
CA GLY A 9 6.71 -6.21 -19.34
C GLY A 9 7.41 -4.90 -19.72
N PHE A 10 6.99 -3.77 -19.13
CA PHE A 10 7.58 -2.47 -19.42
C PHE A 10 8.87 -2.26 -18.63
N ALA A 11 9.97 -2.01 -19.32
CA ALA A 11 11.23 -1.65 -18.69
C ALA A 11 11.13 -0.27 -18.01
N LEU A 12 11.73 -0.15 -16.83
CA LEU A 12 11.88 1.15 -16.18
C LEU A 12 12.96 1.98 -16.89
N PRO A 13 12.81 3.32 -16.91
CA PRO A 13 13.88 4.19 -17.39
C PRO A 13 15.20 3.92 -16.66
N GLU A 14 16.30 4.07 -17.39
CA GLU A 14 17.65 4.09 -16.81
C GLU A 14 17.79 5.28 -15.86
N VAL A 15 18.67 5.14 -14.87
CA VAL A 15 18.94 6.21 -13.91
C VAL A 15 19.77 7.28 -14.58
N ASP A 16 19.19 8.46 -14.75
CA ASP A 16 19.94 9.67 -15.10
C ASP A 16 20.53 10.30 -13.84
N THR A 17 21.85 10.34 -13.75
CA THR A 17 22.58 10.97 -12.63
C THR A 17 22.84 12.46 -12.86
N ASN A 18 22.48 13.00 -14.02
CA ASN A 18 22.63 14.43 -14.28
C ASN A 18 21.70 15.24 -13.36
N PRO A 19 22.17 16.37 -12.80
CA PRO A 19 21.31 17.24 -12.01
C PRO A 19 20.12 17.73 -12.85
N LEU A 20 18.92 17.62 -12.28
CA LEU A 20 17.71 18.17 -12.89
C LEU A 20 17.80 19.70 -12.99
N SER A 21 17.17 20.27 -14.01
CA SER A 21 16.99 21.72 -14.10
C SER A 21 16.16 22.23 -12.91
N PRO A 22 16.33 23.50 -12.47
CA PRO A 22 15.56 24.04 -11.35
C PRO A 22 14.04 23.92 -11.55
N THR A 23 13.55 24.17 -12.76
CA THR A 23 12.13 24.04 -13.12
C THR A 23 11.65 22.60 -12.96
N LYS A 24 12.38 21.63 -13.53
CA LYS A 24 12.02 20.21 -13.45
C LYS A 24 12.05 19.71 -12.02
N LEU A 25 13.02 20.16 -11.22
CA LEU A 25 13.11 19.82 -9.81
C LEU A 25 11.90 20.33 -9.01
N GLU A 26 11.39 21.52 -9.29
CA GLU A 26 10.16 22.02 -8.65
C GLU A 26 8.92 21.21 -9.08
N GLU A 27 8.82 20.81 -10.35
CA GLU A 27 7.76 19.91 -10.83
C GLU A 27 7.79 18.56 -10.10
N VAL A 28 8.97 17.98 -9.93
CA VAL A 28 9.17 16.74 -9.15
C VAL A 28 8.69 16.93 -7.71
N LYS A 29 9.07 18.02 -7.04
CA LYS A 29 8.62 18.31 -5.67
C LYS A 29 7.11 18.47 -5.58
N MET A 30 6.49 19.13 -6.55
CA MET A 30 5.03 19.31 -6.59
C MET A 30 4.30 17.98 -6.77
N LEU A 31 4.74 17.15 -7.73
CA LEU A 31 4.16 15.83 -7.94
C LEU A 31 4.36 14.92 -6.72
N TYR A 32 5.56 14.94 -6.12
CA TYR A 32 5.82 14.20 -4.90
C TYR A 32 4.85 14.55 -3.77
N ARG A 33 4.59 15.84 -3.51
CA ARG A 33 3.67 16.27 -2.45
C ARG A 33 2.26 15.71 -2.63
N ILE A 34 1.78 15.61 -3.87
CA ILE A 34 0.47 14.99 -4.17
C ILE A 34 0.49 13.52 -3.80
N TYR A 35 1.54 12.78 -4.20
CA TYR A 35 1.67 11.37 -3.83
C TYR A 35 1.92 11.17 -2.34
N ALA A 36 2.68 12.06 -1.67
CA ALA A 36 2.96 12.00 -0.24
C ALA A 36 1.68 12.00 0.59
N GLN A 37 0.74 12.89 0.29
CA GLN A 37 -0.58 12.91 0.92
C GLN A 37 -1.37 11.61 0.69
N GLY A 38 -1.27 11.04 -0.52
CA GLY A 38 -1.88 9.74 -0.83
C GLY A 38 -1.25 8.59 -0.05
N MET A 39 0.08 8.56 0.06
CA MET A 39 0.84 7.54 0.81
C MET A 39 0.53 7.63 2.31
N ASP A 40 0.48 8.84 2.86
CA ASP A 40 0.11 9.10 4.25
C ASP A 40 -1.33 8.66 4.55
N ARG A 41 -2.29 8.90 3.64
CA ARG A 41 -3.66 8.38 3.79
C ARG A 41 -3.73 6.85 3.66
N LEU A 42 -2.96 6.28 2.74
CA LEU A 42 -2.94 4.83 2.52
C LEU A 42 -2.40 4.08 3.74
N LEU A 43 -1.27 4.56 4.29
CA LEU A 43 -0.61 3.95 5.44
C LEU A 43 -1.05 4.55 6.77
N GLU A 44 -1.99 5.50 6.76
CA GLU A 44 -2.49 6.26 7.91
C GLU A 44 -1.38 6.82 8.81
N CYS A 45 -0.35 7.42 8.21
CA CYS A 45 0.72 8.15 8.88
C CYS A 45 0.77 9.60 8.35
N ASN A 46 1.74 10.39 8.79
CA ASN A 46 2.03 11.72 8.22
C ASN A 46 3.53 11.90 7.87
N TRP A 47 4.24 10.78 7.73
CA TRP A 47 5.69 10.76 7.57
C TRP A 47 6.12 11.22 6.17
N TYR A 48 5.37 10.86 5.12
CA TYR A 48 5.78 11.17 3.76
C TYR A 48 5.68 12.66 3.45
N ASP A 49 4.60 13.32 3.88
CA ASP A 49 4.42 14.77 3.72
C ASP A 49 5.45 15.56 4.55
N THR A 50 5.78 15.09 5.75
CA THR A 50 6.67 15.81 6.69
C THR A 50 8.15 15.61 6.38
N HIS A 51 8.58 14.37 6.09
CA HIS A 51 9.99 13.98 6.03
C HIS A 51 10.40 13.36 4.69
N GLY A 52 9.45 12.77 3.97
CA GLY A 52 9.75 11.97 2.79
C GLY A 52 10.31 12.78 1.62
N LEU A 53 10.00 14.07 1.50
CA LEU A 53 10.55 14.90 0.42
C LEU A 53 12.08 15.02 0.52
N THR A 54 12.62 15.18 1.72
CA THR A 54 14.08 15.22 1.95
C THR A 54 14.73 13.91 1.50
N GLN A 55 14.09 12.78 1.79
CA GLN A 55 14.56 11.46 1.40
C GLN A 55 14.50 11.26 -0.12
N LEU A 56 13.45 11.75 -0.78
CA LEU A 56 13.36 11.75 -2.25
C LEU A 56 14.49 12.58 -2.89
N LEU A 57 14.76 13.79 -2.38
CA LEU A 57 15.80 14.66 -2.93
C LEU A 57 17.21 14.07 -2.77
N GLY A 58 17.41 13.18 -1.79
CA GLY A 58 18.63 12.40 -1.62
C GLY A 58 18.75 11.17 -2.51
N SER A 59 17.74 10.84 -3.32
CA SER A 59 17.69 9.63 -4.15
C SER A 59 17.77 9.96 -5.65
N PRO A 60 18.94 9.82 -6.29
CA PRO A 60 19.09 10.02 -7.74
C PRO A 60 18.16 9.12 -8.56
N ARG A 61 17.92 7.89 -8.08
CA ARG A 61 16.97 6.95 -8.70
C ARG A 61 15.57 7.54 -8.75
N LEU A 62 15.03 8.00 -7.62
CA LEU A 62 13.68 8.56 -7.59
C LEU A 62 13.59 9.87 -8.36
N LEU A 63 14.58 10.75 -8.27
CA LEU A 63 14.61 11.98 -9.08
C LEU A 63 14.51 11.68 -10.58
N SER A 64 15.27 10.71 -11.07
CA SER A 64 15.21 10.25 -12.45
C SER A 64 13.83 9.68 -12.80
N LEU A 65 13.28 8.80 -11.95
CA LEU A 65 11.96 8.20 -12.17
C LEU A 65 10.83 9.23 -12.22
N TYR A 66 10.78 10.19 -11.29
CA TYR A 66 9.80 11.27 -11.32
C TYR A 66 9.98 12.19 -12.54
N SER A 67 11.23 12.49 -12.91
CA SER A 67 11.51 13.28 -14.10
C SER A 67 10.94 12.62 -15.37
N SER A 68 11.25 11.34 -15.56
CA SER A 68 10.73 10.57 -16.69
C SER A 68 9.22 10.42 -16.65
N LEU A 69 8.60 10.30 -15.46
CA LEU A 69 7.15 10.23 -15.32
C LEU A 69 6.49 11.53 -15.78
N LEU A 70 7.06 12.67 -15.39
CA LEU A 70 6.61 13.99 -15.84
C LEU A 70 6.77 14.15 -17.37
N ASP A 71 7.87 13.66 -17.96
CA ASP A 71 8.03 13.68 -19.42
C ASP A 71 6.95 12.83 -20.10
N GLY A 72 6.63 11.67 -19.52
CA GLY A 72 5.57 10.79 -20.01
C GLY A 72 4.18 11.43 -20.00
N PHE A 73 3.88 12.31 -19.04
CA PHE A 73 2.62 13.08 -19.06
C PHE A 73 2.54 14.09 -20.21
N THR A 74 3.67 14.42 -20.83
CA THR A 74 3.74 15.31 -22.00
C THR A 74 3.89 14.55 -23.32
N ASP A 75 3.85 13.21 -23.31
CA ASP A 75 3.93 12.39 -24.52
C ASP A 75 2.77 12.77 -25.49
N PRO A 76 3.06 13.14 -26.75
CA PRO A 76 2.01 13.46 -27.73
C PRO A 76 0.99 12.34 -27.94
N ASN A 77 1.39 11.10 -27.66
CA ASN A 77 0.58 9.89 -27.81
C ASN A 77 -0.01 9.42 -26.46
N ILE A 78 -0.09 10.28 -25.44
CA ILE A 78 -0.59 9.91 -24.10
C ILE A 78 -2.00 9.31 -24.09
N ASN A 79 -2.78 9.53 -25.15
CA ASN A 79 -4.13 8.98 -25.30
C ASN A 79 -4.16 7.58 -25.93
N ASP A 80 -3.02 7.08 -26.42
CA ASP A 80 -2.93 5.75 -27.03
C ASP A 80 -2.93 4.67 -25.94
N ALA A 81 -3.75 3.64 -26.10
CA ALA A 81 -3.91 2.60 -25.09
C ALA A 81 -2.59 1.93 -24.64
N PRO A 82 -1.62 1.60 -25.52
CA PRO A 82 -0.32 1.06 -25.09
C PRO A 82 0.51 2.06 -24.29
N VAL A 83 0.44 3.36 -24.62
CA VAL A 83 1.15 4.42 -23.89
C VAL A 83 0.54 4.61 -22.52
N ILE A 84 -0.79 4.62 -22.42
CA ILE A 84 -1.51 4.63 -21.14
C ILE A 84 -1.06 3.44 -20.29
N ALA A 85 -1.15 2.21 -20.80
CA ALA A 85 -0.78 1.03 -20.03
C ALA A 85 0.66 1.08 -19.49
N ARG A 86 1.60 1.54 -20.31
CA ARG A 86 3.01 1.79 -19.94
C ARG A 86 3.12 2.85 -18.84
N MET A 87 2.46 3.99 -19.02
CA MET A 87 2.47 5.11 -18.06
C MET A 87 1.88 4.71 -16.71
N GLU A 88 0.79 3.95 -16.71
CA GLU A 88 0.18 3.43 -15.49
C GLU A 88 1.09 2.42 -14.76
N SER A 89 1.77 1.56 -15.52
CA SER A 89 2.77 0.63 -14.97
C SER A 89 3.93 1.40 -14.34
N PHE A 90 4.38 2.43 -15.03
CA PHE A 90 5.49 3.24 -14.61
C PHE A 90 5.15 4.08 -13.36
N GLU A 91 3.99 4.73 -13.34
CA GLU A 91 3.49 5.46 -12.17
C GLU A 91 3.36 4.54 -10.95
N SER A 92 2.91 3.29 -11.13
CA SER A 92 2.86 2.30 -10.05
C SER A 92 4.24 2.01 -9.45
N ASN A 93 5.28 1.95 -10.30
CA ASN A 93 6.67 1.78 -9.85
C ASN A 93 7.16 3.02 -9.08
N VAL A 94 6.91 4.23 -9.60
CA VAL A 94 7.26 5.48 -8.92
C VAL A 94 6.63 5.55 -7.54
N ILE A 95 5.33 5.24 -7.43
CA ILE A 95 4.61 5.25 -6.16
C ILE A 95 5.17 4.20 -5.19
N TRP A 96 5.47 3.00 -5.66
CA TRP A 96 6.03 1.95 -4.80
C TRP A 96 7.44 2.27 -4.29
N GLU A 97 8.31 2.76 -5.17
CA GLU A 97 9.66 3.20 -4.80
C GLU A 97 9.61 4.37 -3.81
N SER A 98 8.65 5.29 -3.99
CA SER A 98 8.40 6.37 -3.04
C SER A 98 7.88 5.88 -1.69
N LEU A 99 7.00 4.88 -1.67
CA LEU A 99 6.57 4.23 -0.42
C LEU A 99 7.79 3.66 0.32
N CYS A 100 8.75 3.05 -0.39
CA CYS A 100 9.96 2.48 0.19
C CYS A 100 10.93 3.49 0.83
N LEU A 101 10.73 4.81 0.63
CA LEU A 101 11.56 5.84 1.27
C LEU A 101 11.60 5.71 2.81
N CYS A 102 10.51 5.27 3.44
CA CYS A 102 10.47 5.07 4.89
C CYS A 102 11.45 3.98 5.34
N ARG A 103 11.66 2.93 4.55
CA ARG A 103 12.64 1.87 4.86
C ARG A 103 14.06 2.39 4.76
N ALA A 104 14.35 3.19 3.74
CA ALA A 104 15.66 3.80 3.56
C ALA A 104 15.99 4.76 4.71
N ALA A 105 15.03 5.60 5.11
CA ALA A 105 15.19 6.49 6.25
C ALA A 105 15.42 5.72 7.56
N ARG A 106 14.63 4.67 7.79
CA ARG A 106 14.76 3.81 8.97
C ARG A 106 16.13 3.12 9.05
N ALA A 107 16.69 2.71 7.92
CA ALA A 107 18.01 2.10 7.86
C ALA A 107 19.17 3.09 8.14
N GLN A 108 18.92 4.40 8.03
CA GLN A 108 19.91 5.44 8.31
C GLN A 108 19.91 5.88 9.79
N GLU A 109 18.93 5.46 10.58
CA GLU A 109 18.88 5.80 12.00
C GLU A 109 20.01 5.10 12.78
N PRO A 110 20.71 5.81 13.69
CA PRO A 110 21.80 5.23 14.45
C PRO A 110 21.28 4.13 15.38
N THR A 111 21.75 2.89 15.17
CA THR A 111 21.47 1.76 16.05
C THR A 111 22.41 1.83 17.26
N ASN A 112 22.00 2.55 18.31
CA ASN A 112 22.72 2.48 19.58
C ASN A 112 22.56 1.05 20.12
N GLY A 113 23.68 0.34 20.34
CA GLY A 113 23.79 -1.11 20.58
C GLY A 113 23.11 -1.71 21.82
N THR A 114 21.91 -1.25 22.16
CA THR A 114 20.95 -1.89 23.04
C THR A 114 19.76 -2.31 22.18
N ASP A 115 19.36 -3.58 22.25
CA ASP A 115 18.38 -4.26 21.37
C ASP A 115 16.98 -3.61 21.26
N THR A 116 16.71 -2.48 21.91
CA THR A 116 15.53 -1.64 21.70
C THR A 116 15.81 -0.63 20.58
N SER A 117 15.92 -1.12 19.35
CA SER A 117 16.18 -0.33 18.15
C SER A 117 15.00 0.55 17.72
N ASP A 118 14.14 1.04 18.60
CA ASP A 118 12.94 1.79 18.21
C ASP A 118 13.31 3.19 17.71
N SER A 119 12.91 3.49 16.47
CA SER A 119 12.92 4.85 15.90
C SER A 119 12.27 5.81 16.90
N THR A 120 12.87 6.98 17.12
CA THR A 120 12.23 8.01 17.97
C THR A 120 11.04 8.67 17.29
N ASP A 121 10.87 8.49 15.97
CA ASP A 121 9.71 8.96 15.22
C ASP A 121 8.66 7.85 15.10
N PRO A 122 7.50 7.96 15.80
CA PRO A 122 6.42 6.99 15.69
C PRO A 122 5.83 6.89 14.27
N GLN A 123 5.88 7.98 13.50
CA GLN A 123 5.26 8.06 12.18
C GLN A 123 6.08 7.27 11.15
N LEU A 124 7.41 7.32 11.27
CA LEU A 124 8.31 6.45 10.54
C LEU A 124 8.06 4.96 10.88
N ILE A 125 7.85 4.63 12.16
CA ILE A 125 7.53 3.26 12.59
C ILE A 125 6.20 2.79 11.97
N TYR A 126 5.17 3.62 12.02
CA TYR A 126 3.88 3.32 11.39
C TYR A 126 4.04 3.08 9.89
N ALA A 127 4.73 3.98 9.18
CA ALA A 127 4.95 3.86 7.74
C ALA A 127 5.66 2.55 7.39
N VAL A 128 6.78 2.23 8.04
CA VAL A 128 7.59 1.03 7.74
C VAL A 128 6.80 -0.25 8.00
N LYS A 129 6.20 -0.40 9.19
CA LYS A 129 5.52 -1.65 9.54
C LYS A 129 4.27 -1.87 8.69
N ARG A 130 3.50 -0.82 8.40
CA ARG A 130 2.27 -0.91 7.58
C ARG A 130 2.59 -1.09 6.10
N LEU A 131 3.69 -0.53 5.61
CA LEU A 131 4.19 -0.84 4.27
C LEU A 131 4.57 -2.32 4.14
N SER A 132 5.22 -2.91 5.14
CA SER A 132 5.52 -4.35 5.14
C SER A 132 4.25 -5.21 5.14
N LEU A 133 3.21 -4.78 5.85
CA LEU A 133 1.90 -5.44 5.77
C LEU A 133 1.31 -5.33 4.36
N LEU A 134 1.30 -4.13 3.78
CA LEU A 134 0.80 -3.89 2.42
C LEU A 134 1.57 -4.75 1.41
N GLU A 135 2.89 -4.84 1.51
CA GLU A 135 3.70 -5.70 0.65
C GLU A 135 3.34 -7.18 0.81
N ALA A 136 3.12 -7.65 2.03
CA ALA A 136 2.68 -9.01 2.30
C ALA A 136 1.31 -9.30 1.67
N LEU A 137 0.33 -8.39 1.79
CA LEU A 137 -0.89 -8.44 0.95
C LEU A 137 -0.74 -7.82 -0.45
N LEU A 138 0.43 -7.67 -1.03
CA LEU A 138 0.54 -7.51 -2.49
C LEU A 138 1.22 -8.73 -3.10
N THR A 139 2.04 -9.41 -2.31
CA THR A 139 2.77 -10.61 -2.73
C THR A 139 2.11 -11.92 -2.30
N GLY A 140 1.15 -11.88 -1.36
CA GLY A 140 0.59 -13.10 -0.76
C GLY A 140 1.53 -13.77 0.24
N THR A 141 2.54 -13.04 0.72
CA THR A 141 3.48 -13.54 1.73
C THR A 141 2.78 -13.66 3.08
N VAL A 142 2.94 -14.81 3.73
CA VAL A 142 2.56 -15.00 5.14
C VAL A 142 3.68 -14.44 6.02
N LEU A 143 3.32 -13.63 7.01
CA LEU A 143 4.25 -13.06 7.98
C LEU A 143 4.57 -14.07 9.09
N GLU A 144 5.79 -14.03 9.63
CA GLU A 144 6.19 -14.88 10.76
C GLU A 144 5.46 -14.51 12.05
N ASN A 145 5.27 -13.21 12.27
CA ASN A 145 4.58 -12.64 13.42
C ASN A 145 3.91 -11.32 13.04
N ASN A 146 2.94 -10.87 13.84
CA ASN A 146 2.24 -9.60 13.62
C ASN A 146 3.15 -8.41 14.01
N PRO A 147 3.70 -7.63 13.04
CA PRO A 147 4.58 -6.52 13.37
C PRO A 147 3.80 -5.31 13.93
N LEU A 148 2.48 -5.29 13.77
CA LEU A 148 1.55 -4.22 14.14
C LEU A 148 0.75 -4.55 15.41
N SER A 149 1.12 -5.61 16.14
CA SER A 149 0.48 -5.84 17.43
C SER A 149 0.72 -4.64 18.35
N ARG A 150 -0.27 -4.31 19.17
CA ARG A 150 -0.27 -3.08 19.99
C ARG A 150 0.96 -2.88 20.85
N HIS A 151 1.56 -3.96 21.33
CA HIS A 151 2.79 -3.93 22.13
C HIS A 151 4.04 -3.55 21.33
N ASN A 152 3.96 -3.52 20.00
CA ASN A 152 5.07 -3.19 19.09
C ASN A 152 5.01 -1.74 18.58
N TYR A 153 4.12 -0.90 19.12
CA TYR A 153 4.06 0.52 18.80
C TYR A 153 4.55 1.38 19.96
N PRO A 154 5.13 2.56 19.68
CA PRO A 154 5.64 3.44 20.72
C PRO A 154 4.53 3.84 21.69
N GLU A 155 4.72 3.57 22.99
CA GLU A 155 3.79 4.00 24.04
C GLU A 155 3.75 5.54 24.15
N ASP A 156 4.83 6.21 23.75
CA ASP A 156 4.99 7.66 23.79
C ASP A 156 4.36 8.40 22.60
N ASP A 157 3.61 7.75 21.71
CA ASP A 157 2.88 8.48 20.65
C ASP A 157 1.89 9.48 21.27
N PRO A 158 2.04 10.80 21.03
CA PRO A 158 1.11 11.81 21.53
C PRO A 158 -0.35 11.53 21.16
N ALA A 159 -0.60 10.88 20.02
CA ALA A 159 -1.95 10.49 19.60
C ALA A 159 -2.56 9.38 20.48
N VAL A 160 -1.74 8.60 21.18
CA VAL A 160 -2.16 7.56 22.12
C VAL A 160 -2.32 8.11 23.54
N THR A 161 -1.52 9.11 23.93
CA THR A 161 -1.53 9.70 25.28
C THR A 161 -2.57 10.81 25.47
N THR A 162 -3.09 11.39 24.38
CA THR A 162 -4.22 12.33 24.44
C THR A 162 -5.50 11.64 24.89
N SER A 163 -6.46 12.37 25.45
CA SER A 163 -7.79 11.86 25.84
C SER A 163 -8.89 12.34 24.88
N GLY A 164 -9.95 11.54 24.71
CA GLY A 164 -11.17 11.93 23.99
C GLY A 164 -11.25 11.34 22.58
N LEU A 165 -11.85 12.09 21.65
CA LEU A 165 -12.15 11.60 20.30
C LEU A 165 -10.89 11.19 19.52
N ASN A 166 -9.79 11.92 19.66
CA ASN A 166 -8.53 11.63 18.95
C ASN A 166 -7.96 10.26 19.36
N THR A 167 -7.99 9.93 20.65
CA THR A 167 -7.59 8.62 21.18
C THR A 167 -8.47 7.51 20.63
N GLN A 168 -9.77 7.74 20.53
CA GLN A 168 -10.70 6.76 19.97
C GLN A 168 -10.41 6.52 18.49
N ILE A 169 -10.22 7.57 17.69
CA ILE A 169 -9.84 7.47 16.28
C ILE A 169 -8.53 6.69 16.14
N LYS A 170 -7.51 7.03 16.93
CA LYS A 170 -6.23 6.34 16.94
C LYS A 170 -6.36 4.87 17.33
N ASN A 171 -7.15 4.54 18.35
CA ASN A 171 -7.35 3.16 18.77
C ASN A 171 -8.06 2.31 17.72
N ARG A 172 -9.01 2.90 16.98
CA ARG A 172 -9.69 2.24 15.85
C ARG A 172 -8.74 2.01 14.69
N GLN A 173 -7.91 3.01 14.38
CA GLN A 173 -6.82 2.90 13.42
C GLN A 173 -5.87 1.76 13.79
N LEU A 174 -5.35 1.74 15.02
CA LEU A 174 -4.45 0.67 15.48
C LEU A 174 -5.15 -0.69 15.45
N GLY A 175 -6.43 -0.76 15.83
CA GLY A 175 -7.21 -2.00 15.80
C GLY A 175 -7.41 -2.57 14.39
N PHE A 176 -7.61 -1.70 13.39
CA PHE A 176 -7.65 -2.11 11.98
C PHE A 176 -6.33 -2.79 11.58
N TRP A 177 -5.21 -2.07 11.74
CA TRP A 177 -3.89 -2.54 11.33
C TRP A 177 -3.44 -3.78 12.10
N GLU A 178 -3.73 -3.87 13.40
CA GLU A 178 -3.47 -5.07 14.21
C GLU A 178 -4.25 -6.28 13.67
N SER A 179 -5.55 -6.13 13.38
CA SER A 179 -6.38 -7.20 12.82
C SER A 179 -5.88 -7.67 11.44
N MET A 180 -5.41 -6.73 10.62
CA MET A 180 -4.78 -7.06 9.34
C MET A 180 -3.47 -7.83 9.51
N GLY A 181 -2.68 -7.48 10.52
CA GLY A 181 -1.43 -8.16 10.85
C GLY A 181 -1.68 -9.57 11.37
N ASP A 182 -2.72 -9.75 12.19
CA ASP A 182 -3.15 -11.07 12.66
C ASP A 182 -3.56 -11.97 11.49
N TYR A 183 -4.36 -11.44 10.54
CA TYR A 183 -4.74 -12.17 9.33
C TYR A 183 -3.52 -12.69 8.55
N LEU A 184 -2.52 -11.83 8.33
CA LEU A 184 -1.32 -12.17 7.55
C LEU A 184 -0.32 -13.06 8.28
N SER A 185 -0.42 -13.15 9.60
CA SER A 185 0.51 -13.94 10.42
C SER A 185 0.02 -15.36 10.71
N ILE A 186 -1.13 -15.76 10.14
CA ILE A 186 -1.68 -17.11 10.28
C ILE A 186 -1.12 -18.00 9.16
N PRO A 187 -0.30 -19.01 9.46
CA PRO A 187 0.23 -19.93 8.44
C PRO A 187 -0.84 -20.80 7.80
N ASP A 188 -0.65 -21.14 6.52
CA ASP A 188 -1.58 -22.01 5.78
C ASP A 188 -1.72 -23.42 6.38
N ASN A 189 -0.66 -23.91 7.05
CA ASN A 189 -0.62 -25.23 7.66
C ASN A 189 -1.13 -25.25 9.11
N GLU A 190 -1.54 -24.12 9.66
CA GLU A 190 -2.01 -24.04 11.04
C GLU A 190 -3.41 -24.69 11.19
N PRO A 191 -3.65 -25.51 12.23
CA PRO A 191 -4.98 -26.03 12.50
C PRO A 191 -6.01 -24.91 12.70
N GLY A 192 -7.09 -24.96 11.92
CA GLY A 192 -8.14 -23.94 11.94
C GLY A 192 -7.73 -22.60 11.32
N ALA A 193 -6.70 -22.56 10.46
CA ALA A 193 -6.24 -21.34 9.79
C ALA A 193 -7.38 -20.57 9.11
N SER A 194 -8.31 -21.27 8.43
CA SER A 194 -9.48 -20.63 7.80
C SER A 194 -10.34 -19.87 8.81
N ASP A 195 -10.73 -20.52 9.92
CA ASP A 195 -11.57 -19.90 10.94
C ASP A 195 -10.87 -18.72 11.63
N LYS A 196 -9.54 -18.83 11.83
CA LYS A 196 -8.74 -17.76 12.43
C LYS A 196 -8.65 -16.55 11.49
N ARG A 197 -8.42 -16.78 10.20
CA ARG A 197 -8.40 -15.71 9.18
C ARG A 197 -9.75 -15.04 9.04
N ASP A 198 -10.84 -15.81 9.03
CA ASP A 198 -12.20 -15.27 8.98
C ASP A 198 -12.52 -14.41 10.21
N LYS A 199 -12.07 -14.83 11.41
CA LYS A 199 -12.20 -14.02 12.64
C LYS A 199 -11.38 -12.73 12.57
N ALA A 200 -10.14 -12.78 12.08
CA ALA A 200 -9.29 -11.61 11.93
C ALA A 200 -9.88 -10.60 10.92
N LEU A 201 -10.39 -11.08 9.78
CA LEU A 201 -11.08 -10.23 8.80
C LEU A 201 -12.40 -9.66 9.36
N PHE A 202 -13.16 -10.46 10.12
CA PHE A 202 -14.36 -9.97 10.79
C PHE A 202 -14.03 -8.83 11.77
N ALA A 203 -12.95 -8.95 12.54
CA ALA A 203 -12.47 -7.90 13.42
C ALA A 203 -12.03 -6.65 12.64
N ALA A 204 -11.26 -6.81 11.56
CA ALA A 204 -10.81 -5.70 10.71
C ALA A 204 -12.00 -4.91 10.12
N ARG A 205 -13.07 -5.60 9.68
CA ARG A 205 -14.29 -4.97 9.13
C ARG A 205 -14.93 -3.97 10.10
N ALA A 206 -14.86 -4.25 11.41
CA ALA A 206 -15.41 -3.37 12.44
C ALA A 206 -14.69 -2.01 12.52
N PHE A 207 -13.53 -1.86 11.88
CA PHE A 207 -12.70 -0.66 11.89
C PHE A 207 -12.54 -0.02 10.50
N LEU A 208 -13.40 -0.31 9.51
CA LEU A 208 -13.30 0.33 8.19
C LEU A 208 -13.57 1.84 8.24
N ASP A 209 -14.51 2.28 9.10
CA ASP A 209 -14.79 3.70 9.35
C ASP A 209 -15.10 4.55 8.11
N MET A 210 -15.50 3.92 7.00
CA MET A 210 -15.67 4.57 5.68
C MET A 210 -14.37 5.24 5.19
N ILE A 211 -13.22 4.75 5.63
CA ILE A 211 -11.91 5.20 5.19
C ILE A 211 -11.50 4.36 3.98
N GLU A 212 -11.47 5.00 2.81
CA GLU A 212 -11.18 4.38 1.52
C GLU A 212 -9.94 3.49 1.54
N SER A 213 -8.83 3.96 2.14
CA SER A 213 -7.59 3.17 2.20
C SER A 213 -7.75 1.87 2.99
N ARG A 214 -8.57 1.88 4.05
CA ARG A 214 -8.91 0.67 4.81
C ARG A 214 -9.80 -0.26 3.99
N ASP A 215 -10.76 0.28 3.24
CA ASP A 215 -11.61 -0.52 2.33
C ASP A 215 -10.77 -1.21 1.24
N VAL A 216 -9.75 -0.55 0.69
CA VAL A 216 -8.80 -1.15 -0.26
C VAL A 216 -7.99 -2.27 0.39
N VAL A 217 -7.32 -2.00 1.51
CA VAL A 217 -6.50 -3.00 2.22
C VAL A 217 -7.35 -4.22 2.62
N TYR A 218 -8.55 -3.99 3.15
CA TYR A 218 -9.50 -5.04 3.51
C TYR A 218 -9.98 -5.84 2.30
N SER A 219 -10.33 -5.17 1.19
CA SER A 219 -10.79 -5.85 -0.03
C SER A 219 -9.71 -6.75 -0.61
N ILE A 220 -8.46 -6.29 -0.64
CA ILE A 220 -7.30 -7.10 -1.06
C ILE A 220 -7.18 -8.37 -0.20
N ALA A 221 -7.39 -8.26 1.11
CA ALA A 221 -7.34 -9.39 2.04
C ALA A 221 -8.50 -10.37 1.85
N VAL A 222 -9.73 -9.88 1.64
CA VAL A 222 -10.90 -10.71 1.32
C VAL A 222 -10.66 -11.52 0.05
N VAL A 223 -10.12 -10.87 -1.00
CA VAL A 223 -9.80 -11.54 -2.26
C VAL A 223 -8.83 -12.70 -2.03
N ARG A 224 -7.74 -12.46 -1.28
CA ARG A 224 -6.78 -13.51 -0.94
C ARG A 224 -7.37 -14.63 -0.11
N ASN A 225 -8.15 -14.29 0.92
CA ASN A 225 -8.71 -15.27 1.83
C ASN A 225 -9.62 -16.27 1.11
N ILE A 226 -10.44 -15.78 0.18
CA ILE A 226 -11.48 -16.58 -0.47
C ILE A 226 -10.97 -17.24 -1.76
N SER A 227 -10.32 -16.48 -2.64
CA SER A 227 -9.92 -17.00 -3.95
C SER A 227 -8.57 -17.73 -3.95
N LYS A 228 -7.78 -17.58 -2.88
CA LYS A 228 -6.34 -17.88 -2.80
C LYS A 228 -5.55 -17.11 -3.86
N PHE A 229 -5.82 -17.30 -5.15
CA PHE A 229 -5.43 -16.43 -6.27
C PHE A 229 -6.40 -16.65 -7.44
N GLN A 230 -6.84 -15.56 -8.10
CA GLN A 230 -7.69 -15.51 -9.30
C GLN A 230 -9.22 -15.56 -9.07
N PRO A 231 -9.92 -14.44 -9.24
CA PRO A 231 -11.38 -14.39 -9.32
C PRO A 231 -11.93 -14.81 -10.71
N ARG A 232 -11.30 -15.74 -11.44
CA ARG A 232 -11.63 -15.96 -12.87
C ARG A 232 -12.97 -16.67 -13.12
N LYS A 233 -13.66 -17.14 -12.10
CA LYS A 233 -14.96 -17.84 -12.24
C LYS A 233 -15.96 -17.37 -11.20
N PHE A 234 -16.35 -16.10 -11.27
CA PHE A 234 -17.51 -15.64 -10.54
C PHE A 234 -18.78 -16.24 -11.09
N LYS A 235 -19.50 -16.99 -10.25
CA LYS A 235 -20.95 -17.03 -10.38
C LYS A 235 -21.47 -15.75 -9.73
N LEU A 236 -22.24 -14.97 -10.49
CA LEU A 236 -22.99 -13.84 -9.92
C LEU A 236 -23.80 -14.37 -8.72
N PRO A 237 -23.62 -13.79 -7.52
CA PRO A 237 -24.40 -14.19 -6.36
C PRO A 237 -25.88 -13.98 -6.66
N VAL A 238 -26.71 -14.99 -6.37
CA VAL A 238 -28.17 -14.92 -6.59
C VAL A 238 -28.83 -13.97 -5.59
N ALA A 239 -28.17 -13.69 -4.46
CA ALA A 239 -28.55 -12.73 -3.44
C ALA A 239 -27.31 -12.12 -2.76
N SER A 240 -27.43 -10.90 -2.19
CA SER A 240 -26.37 -10.29 -1.38
C SER A 240 -26.39 -10.80 0.06
N ASP A 241 -26.15 -12.10 0.26
CA ASP A 241 -25.94 -12.62 1.60
C ASP A 241 -24.51 -12.30 2.05
N GLU A 242 -24.35 -11.51 3.11
CA GLU A 242 -23.04 -11.19 3.70
C GLU A 242 -22.34 -12.44 4.27
N LYS A 243 -23.03 -13.58 4.44
CA LYS A 243 -22.40 -14.83 4.84
C LYS A 243 -21.87 -15.64 3.66
N ASP A 244 -22.29 -15.33 2.43
CA ASP A 244 -21.85 -16.03 1.22
C ASP A 244 -20.42 -15.58 0.83
N PRO A 245 -19.42 -16.47 0.85
CA PRO A 245 -18.07 -16.14 0.39
C PRO A 245 -18.04 -15.66 -1.06
N ALA A 246 -18.93 -16.15 -1.93
CA ALA A 246 -18.98 -15.70 -3.33
C ALA A 246 -19.45 -14.23 -3.43
N ALA A 247 -20.43 -13.83 -2.61
CA ALA A 247 -20.88 -12.45 -2.52
C ALA A 247 -19.78 -11.52 -1.99
N LYS A 248 -19.09 -11.92 -0.92
CA LYS A 248 -17.95 -11.14 -0.38
C LYS A 248 -16.84 -10.94 -1.41
N LEU A 249 -16.45 -12.02 -2.10
CA LEU A 249 -15.40 -11.96 -3.11
C LEU A 249 -15.82 -11.06 -4.29
N TYR A 250 -17.07 -11.17 -4.75
CA TYR A 250 -17.60 -10.31 -5.81
C TYR A 250 -17.57 -8.83 -5.43
N VAL A 251 -18.04 -8.48 -4.22
CA VAL A 251 -18.03 -7.09 -3.73
C VAL A 251 -16.60 -6.56 -3.65
N ALA A 252 -15.67 -7.32 -3.06
CA ALA A 252 -14.27 -6.90 -2.92
C ALA A 252 -13.59 -6.71 -4.29
N CYS A 253 -13.77 -7.64 -5.23
CA CYS A 253 -13.18 -7.51 -6.56
C CYS A 253 -13.76 -6.33 -7.33
N ARG A 254 -15.09 -6.18 -7.32
CA ARG A 254 -15.75 -5.08 -8.00
C ARG A 254 -15.33 -3.73 -7.43
N PHE A 255 -15.18 -3.63 -6.11
CA PHE A 255 -14.65 -2.44 -5.46
C PHE A 255 -13.24 -2.09 -5.98
N LEU A 256 -12.30 -3.04 -5.99
CA LEU A 256 -10.94 -2.79 -6.50
C LEU A 256 -10.92 -2.44 -8.00
N GLU A 257 -11.75 -3.07 -8.84
CA GLU A 257 -11.86 -2.70 -10.25
C GLU A 257 -12.39 -1.26 -10.43
N ASP A 258 -13.34 -0.85 -9.59
CA ASP A 258 -13.89 0.50 -9.61
C ASP A 258 -12.87 1.56 -9.23
N GLU A 259 -12.05 1.27 -8.22
CA GLU A 259 -10.93 2.12 -7.83
C GLU A 259 -10.01 2.36 -9.04
N VAL A 260 -9.65 1.29 -9.76
CA VAL A 260 -8.82 1.36 -10.98
C VAL A 260 -9.50 2.15 -12.10
N ARG A 261 -10.82 2.02 -12.25
CA ARG A 261 -11.64 2.73 -13.26
C ARG A 261 -11.95 4.19 -12.90
N GLY A 262 -11.37 4.71 -11.82
CA GLY A 262 -11.38 6.14 -11.49
C GLY A 262 -12.29 6.54 -10.33
N LYS A 263 -12.76 5.59 -9.51
CA LYS A 263 -13.45 5.92 -8.25
C LYS A 263 -12.52 6.30 -7.11
N ALA A 264 -11.26 5.89 -7.18
CA ALA A 264 -10.26 6.22 -6.18
C ALA A 264 -10.12 7.73 -6.00
N THR A 265 -10.12 8.21 -4.75
CA THR A 265 -9.97 9.64 -4.43
C THR A 265 -8.57 10.18 -4.66
N ASN A 266 -7.58 9.29 -4.82
CA ASN A 266 -6.19 9.67 -5.07
C ASN A 266 -5.46 8.61 -5.91
N GLN A 267 -4.37 9.04 -6.58
CA GLN A 267 -3.61 8.17 -7.49
C GLN A 267 -2.88 7.02 -6.78
N VAL A 268 -2.48 7.20 -5.52
CA VAL A 268 -1.78 6.15 -4.75
C VAL A 268 -2.72 4.98 -4.52
N THR A 269 -3.93 5.22 -4.01
CA THR A 269 -4.97 4.19 -3.87
C THR A 269 -5.26 3.52 -5.21
N ARG A 270 -5.41 4.30 -6.28
CA ARG A 270 -5.68 3.78 -7.63
C ARG A 270 -4.60 2.80 -8.11
N ARG A 271 -3.32 3.17 -7.97
CA ARG A 271 -2.20 2.34 -8.45
C ARG A 271 -1.98 1.10 -7.59
N ILE A 272 -2.18 1.17 -6.28
CA ILE A 272 -2.14 -0.02 -5.42
C ILE A 272 -3.27 -1.00 -5.73
N SER A 273 -4.50 -0.51 -5.94
CA SER A 273 -5.61 -1.33 -6.43
C SER A 273 -5.27 -1.93 -7.81
N GLN A 274 -4.66 -1.15 -8.70
CA GLN A 274 -4.26 -1.63 -10.02
C GLN A 274 -3.23 -2.75 -9.97
N LEU A 275 -2.22 -2.68 -9.09
CA LEU A 275 -1.26 -3.78 -8.91
C LEU A 275 -1.97 -5.07 -8.51
N THR A 276 -2.94 -4.98 -7.61
CA THR A 276 -3.74 -6.15 -7.19
C THR A 276 -4.56 -6.73 -8.35
N VAL A 277 -5.25 -5.87 -9.10
CA VAL A 277 -6.06 -6.27 -10.25
C VAL A 277 -5.17 -6.90 -11.33
N ARG A 278 -4.07 -6.27 -11.73
CA ARG A 278 -3.18 -6.84 -12.76
C ARG A 278 -2.65 -8.22 -12.38
N TYR A 279 -2.32 -8.44 -11.11
CA TYR A 279 -1.82 -9.73 -10.64
C TYR A 279 -2.82 -10.87 -10.81
N TRP A 280 -4.13 -10.63 -10.61
CA TRP A 280 -5.12 -11.68 -10.84
C TRP A 280 -5.38 -11.96 -12.33
N ASP A 281 -5.06 -10.97 -13.20
CA ASP A 281 -5.38 -11.00 -14.63
C ASP A 281 -4.23 -11.63 -15.40
N GLU A 282 -2.99 -11.48 -14.92
CA GLU A 282 -1.77 -12.01 -15.54
C GLU A 282 -0.90 -12.81 -14.55
N PRO A 283 -1.41 -13.90 -13.97
CA PRO A 283 -0.74 -14.63 -12.89
C PRO A 283 0.48 -15.45 -13.34
N TYR A 284 0.71 -15.60 -14.65
CA TYR A 284 1.74 -16.48 -15.24
C TYR A 284 2.98 -15.75 -15.76
N ASN A 285 3.13 -14.45 -15.48
CA ASN A 285 4.40 -13.73 -15.67
C ASN A 285 5.26 -13.75 -14.39
N VAL A 286 5.01 -14.73 -13.52
CA VAL A 286 5.81 -15.13 -12.34
C VAL A 286 5.92 -16.65 -12.34
#